data_AF-A0A958R441-F1
#
_entry.id   AF-A0A958R441-F1
#
_cell.length_a   1.000
_cell.length_b   1.000
_cell.length_c   1.000
_cell.angle_alpha   90.00
_cell.angle_beta   90.00
_cell.angle_gamma   90.00
#
_symmetry.space_group_name_H-M   'P 1'
#
loop_
_entity.id
_entity.type
_entity.pdbx_description
1 polymer ?
#
loop_
_entity_poly.entity_id
_entity_poly.type
_entity_poly.pdbx_seq_one_letter_code
_entity_poly.pdbx_strand_id
1 'polypeptide(L)'
;MVRNTLQSTSWITHAGTYLLLPAGRVSATTDLYSPTDSELPQDIFNYPLRRDLIYRLYDFRLKLNRFTSKMTKNRGQTSGSGKKMRPQKGQGVARMGSKRAPHLWKGGKAHGAKPRVFSYPLNAKIKINALRALLSAKLAEGKIKIVDSE
;
A
#
# COMPACT_ATOMS: atom_id res chain seq x y z
N MET A 1 -59.78 23.92 -41.24
CA MET A 1 -59.94 23.89 -39.77
C MET A 1 -58.54 24.10 -39.17
N VAL A 2 -58.31 25.25 -38.54
CA VAL A 2 -57.28 25.61 -37.52
C VAL A 2 -55.82 25.18 -37.79
N ARG A 3 -54.92 26.08 -38.25
CA ARG A 3 -53.86 26.83 -37.49
C ARG A 3 -53.05 25.91 -36.53
N ASN A 4 -51.73 25.93 -36.44
CA ASN A 4 -50.85 27.08 -36.30
C ASN A 4 -49.38 26.62 -36.39
N THR A 5 -48.53 27.50 -36.89
CA THR A 5 -47.08 27.39 -37.12
C THR A 5 -46.27 27.30 -35.82
N LEU A 6 -45.36 26.34 -35.72
CA LEU A 6 -44.30 26.33 -34.69
C LEU A 6 -43.17 27.29 -35.11
N GLN A 7 -43.19 28.50 -34.57
CA GLN A 7 -41.97 29.26 -34.25
C GLN A 7 -41.37 28.63 -32.98
N SER A 8 -40.07 28.45 -32.79
CA SER A 8 -39.08 29.48 -32.43
C SER A 8 -37.90 28.67 -31.85
N THR A 9 -36.77 28.57 -32.53
CA THR A 9 -35.55 29.41 -32.41
C THR A 9 -34.42 28.57 -31.83
N SER A 10 -33.44 28.40 -32.70
CA SER A 10 -32.14 27.77 -32.54
C SER A 10 -31.18 28.66 -31.74
N TRP A 11 -29.92 28.21 -31.72
CA TRP A 11 -28.69 28.97 -31.55
C TRP A 11 -28.25 29.39 -30.14
N ILE A 12 -27.43 28.50 -29.58
CA ILE A 12 -26.33 28.78 -28.68
C ILE A 12 -25.46 29.89 -29.27
N THR A 13 -25.40 31.05 -28.63
CA THR A 13 -24.18 31.89 -28.47
C THR A 13 -24.42 32.90 -27.35
N HIS A 14 -23.48 33.05 -26.41
CA HIS A 14 -22.66 34.26 -26.29
C HIS A 14 -21.72 34.20 -25.08
N ALA A 15 -20.60 34.89 -25.28
CA ALA A 15 -19.47 35.15 -24.40
C ALA A 15 -19.81 35.55 -22.95
N GLY A 16 -18.91 35.15 -22.05
CA GLY A 16 -18.37 36.04 -21.01
C GLY A 16 -19.27 36.39 -19.82
N THR A 17 -19.22 35.56 -18.79
CA THR A 17 -19.39 36.02 -17.40
C THR A 17 -18.36 35.32 -16.52
N TYR A 18 -17.34 36.07 -16.13
CA TYR A 18 -16.47 35.73 -15.02
C TYR A 18 -17.29 35.78 -13.74
N LEU A 19 -17.71 34.63 -13.20
CA LEU A 19 -18.13 34.55 -11.81
C LEU A 19 -16.90 34.28 -10.95
N LEU A 20 -16.31 35.39 -10.51
CA LEU A 20 -15.49 35.48 -9.32
C LEU A 20 -16.17 34.70 -8.18
N LEU A 21 -15.57 33.61 -7.71
CA LEU A 21 -15.89 33.14 -6.37
C LEU A 21 -15.45 34.23 -5.38
N PRO A 22 -16.32 34.65 -4.45
CA PRO A 22 -15.94 35.62 -3.44
C PRO A 22 -14.72 35.08 -2.70
N ALA A 23 -13.65 35.86 -2.70
CA ALA A 23 -12.56 35.73 -1.76
C ALA A 23 -13.15 35.94 -0.36
N GLY A 24 -13.69 34.88 0.21
CA GLY A 24 -13.98 34.76 1.63
C GLY A 24 -12.65 34.88 2.36
N ARG A 25 -12.43 36.07 2.92
CA ARG A 25 -11.39 36.36 3.90
C ARG A 25 -11.54 35.35 5.05
N VAL A 26 -10.79 34.25 5.02
CA VAL A 26 -10.67 33.36 6.17
C VAL A 26 -9.83 34.11 7.20
N SER A 27 -10.48 34.86 8.08
CA SER A 27 -9.87 35.36 9.31
C SER A 27 -9.69 34.17 10.26
N ALA A 28 -8.66 33.35 10.02
CA ALA A 28 -8.32 32.25 10.91
C ALA A 28 -7.52 32.78 12.10
N THR A 29 -8.17 33.50 13.01
CA THR A 29 -7.84 33.30 14.43
C THR A 29 -8.49 31.97 14.80
N THR A 30 -7.82 30.87 14.48
CA THR A 30 -8.26 29.56 14.94
C THR A 30 -7.90 29.49 16.40
N ASP A 31 -8.89 29.63 17.26
CA ASP A 31 -8.74 29.39 18.68
C ASP A 31 -8.26 27.95 18.84
N LEU A 32 -7.00 27.79 19.24
CA LEU A 32 -6.40 26.49 19.49
C LEU A 32 -7.08 25.90 20.72
N TYR A 33 -8.13 25.11 20.52
CA TYR A 33 -8.81 24.44 21.62
C TYR A 33 -7.95 23.28 22.13
N SER A 34 -7.46 23.41 23.36
CA SER A 34 -6.90 22.30 24.11
C SER A 34 -8.07 21.60 24.80
N PRO A 35 -8.45 20.38 24.40
CA PRO A 35 -9.60 19.71 25.01
C PRO A 35 -9.37 19.51 26.50
N THR A 36 -10.42 19.75 27.28
CA THR A 36 -10.47 19.31 28.68
C THR A 36 -10.64 17.79 28.70
N ASP A 37 -9.99 17.10 29.66
CA ASP A 37 -10.00 15.63 29.76
C ASP A 37 -11.43 15.03 29.82
N SER A 38 -12.43 15.84 30.21
CA SER A 38 -13.84 15.47 30.27
C SER A 38 -14.54 15.27 28.93
N GLU A 39 -14.02 15.79 27.82
CA GLU A 39 -14.69 15.72 26.50
C GLU A 39 -14.21 14.54 25.64
N LEU A 40 -13.08 13.92 26.01
CA LEU A 40 -12.49 12.84 25.24
C LEU A 40 -12.98 11.45 25.72
N PRO A 41 -13.22 10.50 24.79
CA PRO A 41 -13.57 9.14 25.16
C PRO A 41 -12.39 8.45 25.84
N GLN A 42 -12.53 8.27 27.15
CA GLN A 42 -11.50 7.71 28.03
C GLN A 42 -11.04 6.29 27.63
N ASP A 43 -11.93 5.44 27.07
CA ASP A 43 -11.57 4.08 26.60
C ASP A 43 -10.50 4.08 25.48
N ILE A 44 -10.42 5.16 24.69
CA ILE A 44 -9.48 5.27 23.56
C ILE A 44 -8.21 6.01 23.96
N PHE A 45 -8.35 7.06 24.76
CA PHE A 45 -7.28 8.00 25.07
C PHE A 45 -6.57 7.76 26.42
N ASN A 46 -7.11 6.87 27.25
CA ASN A 46 -6.51 6.44 28.51
C ASN A 46 -6.19 4.93 28.51
N TYR A 47 -5.56 4.45 27.43
CA TYR A 47 -5.11 3.06 27.32
C TYR A 47 -3.64 2.92 27.75
N PRO A 48 -3.26 1.87 28.51
CA PRO A 48 -1.87 1.68 28.93
C PRO A 48 -0.92 1.56 27.73
N LEU A 49 0.23 2.22 27.82
CA LEU A 49 1.24 2.19 26.77
C LEU A 49 1.83 0.79 26.58
N ARG A 50 1.45 0.10 25.50
CA ARG A 50 1.94 -1.24 25.14
C ARG A 50 2.85 -1.20 23.91
N ARG A 51 4.17 -1.14 24.15
CA ARG A 51 5.20 -1.05 23.09
C ARG A 51 5.19 -2.23 22.13
N ASP A 52 4.96 -3.45 22.61
CA ASP A 52 4.89 -4.66 21.77
C ASP A 52 3.79 -4.57 20.70
N LEU A 53 2.58 -4.12 21.06
CA LEU A 53 1.48 -3.99 20.11
C LEU A 53 1.76 -2.94 19.04
N ILE A 54 2.33 -1.81 19.44
CA ILE A 54 2.74 -0.73 18.53
C ILE A 54 3.81 -1.23 17.56
N TYR A 55 4.83 -1.94 18.04
CA TYR A 55 5.87 -2.51 17.20
C TYR A 55 5.32 -3.52 16.19
N ARG A 56 4.43 -4.42 16.61
CA ARG A 56 3.78 -5.39 15.71
C ARG A 56 2.95 -4.71 14.62
N LEU A 57 2.22 -3.66 14.98
CA LEU A 57 1.44 -2.87 14.01
C LEU A 57 2.37 -2.18 13.00
N TYR A 58 3.48 -1.62 13.47
CA TYR A 58 4.49 -0.96 12.64
C TYR A 58 5.15 -1.93 11.64
N ASP A 59 5.65 -3.07 12.12
CA ASP A 59 6.24 -4.11 11.27
C ASP A 59 5.23 -4.67 10.25
N PHE A 60 3.97 -4.87 10.68
CA PHE A 60 2.88 -5.25 9.77
C PHE A 60 2.69 -4.22 8.66
N ARG A 61 2.64 -2.92 8.99
CA ARG A 61 2.49 -1.83 8.01
C ARG A 61 3.67 -1.79 7.03
N LEU A 62 4.90 -1.94 7.51
CA LEU A 62 6.09 -1.99 6.66
C LEU A 62 6.06 -3.18 5.70
N LYS A 63 5.71 -4.37 6.19
CA LYS A 63 5.66 -5.60 5.38
C LYS A 63 4.50 -5.62 4.39
N LEU A 64 3.37 -4.99 4.72
CA LEU A 64 2.24 -4.85 3.80
C LEU A 64 2.63 -4.07 2.54
N ASN A 65 3.42 -3.01 2.70
CA ASN A 65 3.90 -2.18 1.59
C ASN A 65 5.10 -2.79 0.85
N ARG A 66 5.64 -3.92 1.33
CA ARG A 66 6.84 -4.54 0.78
C ARG A 66 6.47 -5.64 -0.23
N PHE A 67 6.97 -5.50 -1.46
CA PHE A 67 6.97 -6.55 -2.46
C PHE A 67 8.34 -6.65 -3.14
N THR A 68 8.64 -7.79 -3.75
CA THR A 68 9.84 -7.97 -4.57
C THR A 68 9.45 -8.46 -5.95
N SER A 69 9.87 -7.74 -6.99
CA SER A 69 9.69 -8.10 -8.40
C SER A 69 10.88 -8.89 -8.98
N LYS A 70 11.95 -9.05 -8.21
CA LYS A 70 13.18 -9.73 -8.66
C LYS A 70 12.90 -11.22 -8.92
N MET A 71 13.24 -11.68 -10.11
CA MET A 71 13.10 -13.07 -10.53
C MET A 71 14.37 -13.58 -11.19
N THR A 72 14.79 -14.79 -10.85
CA THR A 72 15.85 -15.54 -11.54
C THR A 72 15.26 -16.80 -12.16
N LYS A 73 15.76 -17.20 -13.34
CA LYS A 73 15.29 -18.41 -14.02
C LYS A 73 15.80 -19.67 -13.31
N ASN A 74 14.87 -20.56 -12.96
CA ASN A 74 15.21 -21.91 -12.51
C ASN A 74 15.60 -22.81 -13.70
N ARG A 75 16.14 -24.01 -13.42
CA ARG A 75 16.51 -24.99 -14.47
C ARG A 75 15.36 -25.36 -15.42
N GLY A 76 14.10 -25.27 -14.97
CA GLY A 76 12.92 -25.52 -15.80
C GLY A 76 12.53 -24.35 -16.69
N GLN A 77 12.87 -23.12 -16.29
CA GLN A 77 12.57 -21.89 -17.03
C GLN A 77 13.74 -21.45 -17.95
N THR A 78 14.91 -22.08 -17.79
CA THR A 78 16.11 -21.76 -18.57
C THR A 78 16.02 -22.41 -19.96
N SER A 79 16.26 -21.65 -21.02
CA SER A 79 16.31 -22.19 -22.38
C SER A 79 17.47 -23.18 -22.56
N GLY A 80 17.26 -24.28 -23.28
CA GLY A 80 18.26 -25.34 -23.46
C GLY A 80 17.65 -26.72 -23.76
N SER A 81 18.45 -27.78 -23.81
CA SER A 81 17.93 -29.15 -23.97
C SER A 81 17.75 -29.84 -22.62
N GLY A 82 16.64 -30.56 -22.46
CA GLY A 82 16.38 -31.47 -21.35
C GLY A 82 16.93 -32.88 -21.57
N LYS A 83 17.33 -33.20 -22.82
CA LYS A 83 17.91 -34.50 -23.18
C LYS A 83 19.22 -34.71 -22.42
N LYS A 84 19.48 -35.96 -22.05
CA LYS A 84 20.76 -36.36 -21.47
C LYS A 84 21.90 -35.96 -22.42
N MET A 85 22.89 -35.23 -21.90
CA MET A 85 23.97 -34.67 -22.74
C MET A 85 24.86 -35.73 -23.38
N ARG A 86 25.05 -36.87 -22.69
CA ARG A 86 25.89 -37.98 -23.12
C ARG A 86 25.50 -39.28 -22.40
N PRO A 87 25.86 -40.47 -22.92
CA PRO A 87 25.60 -41.75 -22.26
C PRO A 87 26.09 -41.80 -20.81
N GLN A 88 25.46 -42.66 -20.02
CA GLN A 88 25.73 -42.77 -18.58
C GLN A 88 27.14 -43.31 -18.27
N LYS A 89 27.70 -44.10 -19.19
CA LYS A 89 29.02 -44.77 -19.08
C LYS A 89 29.70 -44.76 -20.46
N GLY A 90 30.97 -45.20 -20.51
CA GLY A 90 31.72 -45.39 -21.76
C GLY A 90 32.50 -44.18 -22.27
N GLN A 91 32.32 -42.99 -21.68
CA GLN A 91 33.05 -41.78 -22.11
C GLN A 91 34.20 -41.33 -21.21
N GLY A 92 34.41 -41.94 -20.04
CA GLY A 92 35.46 -41.51 -19.10
C GLY A 92 35.26 -40.13 -18.45
N VAL A 93 34.16 -39.43 -18.73
CA VAL A 93 33.84 -38.09 -18.18
C VAL A 93 32.84 -38.19 -17.02
N ALA A 94 32.90 -37.24 -16.07
CA ALA A 94 31.95 -37.09 -14.97
C ALA A 94 30.48 -37.08 -15.45
N ARG A 95 29.58 -37.79 -14.75
CA ARG A 95 28.18 -38.01 -15.16
C ARG A 95 27.38 -36.71 -15.30
N MET A 96 26.61 -36.59 -16.37
CA MET A 96 25.76 -35.42 -16.63
C MET A 96 24.33 -35.80 -17.00
N GLY A 97 23.41 -34.96 -16.54
CA GLY A 97 22.00 -34.96 -16.93
C GLY A 97 21.76 -34.00 -18.08
N SER A 98 21.12 -32.87 -17.79
CA SER A 98 20.75 -31.84 -18.77
C SER A 98 21.74 -30.67 -18.81
N LYS A 99 21.74 -29.94 -19.94
CA LYS A 99 22.54 -28.71 -20.12
C LYS A 99 22.07 -27.54 -19.24
N ARG A 100 20.86 -27.64 -18.68
CA ARG A 100 20.21 -26.62 -17.84
C ARG A 100 20.55 -26.76 -16.34
N ALA A 101 21.40 -27.73 -15.97
CA ALA A 101 21.72 -28.02 -14.57
C ALA A 101 22.47 -26.85 -13.89
N PRO A 102 22.23 -26.57 -12.60
CA PRO A 102 22.71 -25.36 -11.91
C PRO A 102 24.24 -25.25 -11.78
N HIS A 103 24.96 -26.38 -11.82
CA HIS A 103 26.42 -26.40 -11.73
C HIS A 103 27.10 -26.04 -13.07
N LEU A 104 26.34 -25.93 -14.17
CA LEU A 104 26.85 -25.49 -15.45
C LEU A 104 26.79 -23.97 -15.58
N TRP A 105 27.74 -23.41 -16.33
CA TRP A 105 27.92 -21.97 -16.58
C TRP A 105 26.68 -21.20 -17.09
N LYS A 106 25.75 -21.89 -17.77
CA LYS A 106 24.47 -21.34 -18.26
C LYS A 106 23.25 -22.07 -17.69
N GLY A 107 23.46 -22.80 -16.60
CA GLY A 107 22.41 -23.48 -15.86
C GLY A 107 21.46 -22.51 -15.18
N GLY A 108 20.23 -22.97 -14.92
CA GLY A 108 19.32 -22.20 -14.07
C GLY A 108 19.80 -22.21 -12.62
N LYS A 109 19.53 -21.15 -11.86
CA LYS A 109 19.91 -21.08 -10.43
C LYS A 109 18.93 -21.89 -9.57
N ALA A 110 19.44 -22.62 -8.58
CA ALA A 110 18.60 -23.44 -7.69
C ALA A 110 17.88 -22.58 -6.64
N HIS A 111 18.62 -21.72 -5.95
CA HIS A 111 18.12 -20.78 -4.93
C HIS A 111 18.19 -19.34 -5.42
N GLY A 112 17.63 -19.09 -6.61
CA GLY A 112 17.52 -17.75 -7.17
C GLY A 112 16.41 -16.92 -6.51
N ALA A 113 16.46 -15.60 -6.69
CA ALA A 113 15.39 -14.72 -6.22
C ALA A 113 14.07 -15.07 -6.94
N LYS A 114 12.98 -15.07 -6.17
CA LYS A 114 11.63 -15.26 -6.70
C LYS A 114 10.74 -14.09 -6.26
N PRO A 115 9.82 -13.63 -7.11
CA PRO A 115 8.82 -12.65 -6.70
C PRO A 115 8.03 -13.20 -5.52
N ARG A 116 7.91 -12.40 -4.46
CA ARG A 116 7.18 -12.76 -3.26
C ARG A 116 6.54 -11.56 -2.62
N VAL A 117 5.40 -11.80 -2.00
CA VAL A 117 4.71 -10.84 -1.14
C VAL A 117 5.11 -11.13 0.31
N PHE A 118 5.35 -10.09 1.10
CA PHE A 118 5.78 -10.22 2.50
C PHE A 118 4.66 -9.96 3.51
N SER A 119 3.44 -9.67 3.02
CA SER A 119 2.27 -9.45 3.86
C SER A 119 1.91 -10.72 4.64
N TYR A 120 1.41 -10.51 5.85
CA TYR A 120 0.87 -11.55 6.71
C TYR A 120 -0.35 -10.98 7.44
N PRO A 121 -1.37 -11.78 7.73
CA PRO A 121 -2.54 -11.30 8.46
C PRO A 121 -2.18 -11.02 9.92
N LEU A 122 -2.61 -9.86 10.43
CA LEU A 122 -2.53 -9.50 11.84
C LEU A 122 -3.95 -9.45 12.43
N ASN A 123 -4.14 -10.03 13.62
CA ASN A 123 -5.43 -10.07 14.30
C ASN A 123 -6.01 -8.65 14.49
N ALA A 124 -7.31 -8.49 14.23
CA ALA A 124 -8.02 -7.23 14.36
C ALA A 124 -7.90 -6.62 15.77
N LYS A 125 -8.01 -7.45 16.83
CA LYS A 125 -7.88 -6.98 18.22
C LYS A 125 -6.51 -6.36 18.51
N ILE A 126 -5.44 -6.91 17.92
CA ILE A 126 -4.08 -6.37 18.06
C ILE A 126 -3.99 -5.00 17.41
N LYS A 127 -4.57 -4.81 16.22
CA LYS A 127 -4.57 -3.53 15.51
C LYS A 127 -5.30 -2.45 16.31
N ILE A 128 -6.51 -2.76 16.78
CA ILE A 128 -7.33 -1.84 17.55
C ILE A 128 -6.61 -1.42 18.85
N ASN A 129 -6.09 -2.38 19.60
CA ASN A 129 -5.38 -2.09 20.85
C ASN A 129 -4.08 -1.31 20.62
N ALA A 130 -3.35 -1.60 19.54
CA ALA A 130 -2.14 -0.85 19.18
C ALA A 130 -2.46 0.62 18.83
N LEU A 131 -3.58 0.87 18.13
CA LEU A 131 -4.03 2.22 17.80
C LEU A 131 -4.46 3.00 19.05
N ARG A 132 -5.21 2.38 19.96
CA ARG A 132 -5.58 3.00 21.25
C ARG A 132 -4.34 3.40 22.05
N ALA A 133 -3.38 2.48 22.19
CA ALA A 133 -2.11 2.75 22.88
C ALA A 133 -1.31 3.89 22.22
N LEU A 134 -1.32 3.98 20.89
CA LEU A 134 -0.60 5.02 20.14
C LEU A 134 -1.27 6.39 20.30
N LEU A 135 -2.60 6.47 20.23
CA LEU A 135 -3.36 7.70 20.41
C LEU A 135 -3.23 8.23 21.84
N SER A 136 -3.34 7.36 22.85
CA SER A 136 -3.11 7.70 24.25
C SER A 136 -1.71 8.28 24.46
N ALA A 137 -0.68 7.66 23.86
CA ALA A 137 0.70 8.15 23.94
C ALA A 137 0.88 9.53 23.28
N LYS A 138 0.23 9.76 22.14
CA LYS A 138 0.33 11.03 21.41
C LYS A 138 -0.42 12.17 22.09
N LEU A 139 -1.52 11.84 22.78
CA LEU A 139 -2.23 12.78 23.63
C LEU A 139 -1.38 13.19 24.83
N ALA A 140 -0.75 12.23 25.52
CA ALA A 140 0.16 12.51 26.63
C ALA A 140 1.40 13.34 26.21
N GLU A 141 1.85 13.21 24.96
CA GLU A 141 2.90 14.04 24.37
C GLU A 141 2.41 15.46 23.96
N GLY A 142 1.11 15.77 24.07
CA GLY A 142 0.53 17.05 23.65
C GLY A 142 0.56 17.30 22.14
N LYS A 143 0.71 16.25 21.33
CA LYS A 143 0.87 16.35 19.86
C LYS A 143 -0.45 16.25 19.09
N ILE A 144 -1.56 15.98 19.77
CA ILE A 144 -2.89 15.93 19.18
C ILE A 144 -3.55 17.29 19.41
N LYS A 145 -4.02 17.90 18.32
CA LYS A 145 -4.87 19.10 18.34
C LYS A 145 -6.17 18.75 17.65
N ILE A 146 -7.28 19.19 18.22
CA ILE A 146 -8.61 19.02 17.65
C ILE A 146 -8.99 20.39 17.10
N VAL A 147 -9.55 20.39 15.89
CA VAL A 147 -9.99 21.60 15.21
C VAL A 147 -11.43 21.36 14.80
N ASP A 148 -12.31 22.26 15.20
CA ASP A 148 -13.69 22.24 14.74
C ASP A 148 -13.74 22.81 13.33
N SER A 149 -14.46 22.10 12.45
CA SER A 149 -14.74 22.55 11.10
C SER A 149 -16.15 23.15 11.09
N GLU A 150 -16.23 24.47 10.87
CA GLU A 150 -17.48 25.18 10.54
C GLU A 150 -18.12 24.68 9.24
#